data_AF-A0A5P2QQA4-F1
#
_entry.id   AF-A0A5P2QQA4-F1
#
_cell.length_a   1.000
_cell.length_b   1.000
_cell.length_c   1.000
_cell.angle_alpha   90.00
_cell.angle_beta   90.00
_cell.angle_gamma   90.00
#
_symmetry.space_group_name_H-M   'P 1'
#
loop_
_entity.id
_entity.type
_entity.pdbx_description
1 polymer ?
#
loop_
_entity_poly.entity_id
_entity_poly.type
_entity_poly.pdbx_seq_one_letter_code
_entity_poly.pdbx_strand_id
1 'polypeptide(L)' 'MAREVIDITVQVHARTDRAILVSDDGEKANAVWLPLSQVEVEMKPGGTAEITLPEWLALDKGLI' A
#
# COMPACT_ATOMS: atom_id res chain seq x y z
N MET A 1 21.14 6.96 8.65
CA MET A 1 20.54 7.02 7.31
C MET A 1 19.05 7.25 7.51
N ALA A 2 18.48 8.27 6.85
CA ALA A 2 17.09 8.64 7.04
C ALA A 2 16.18 7.49 6.57
N ARG A 3 15.16 7.16 7.36
CA ARG A 3 14.08 6.28 6.92
C ARG A 3 13.15 7.17 6.11
N GLU A 4 13.36 7.24 4.79
CA GLU A 4 12.43 7.95 3.92
C GLU A 4 11.11 7.19 3.91
N VAL A 5 10.04 7.93 4.20
CA VAL A 5 8.66 7.47 4.15
C VAL A 5 8.04 8.20 2.97
N ILE A 6 7.29 7.46 2.17
CA ILE A 6 6.65 7.97 0.96
C ILE A 6 5.15 7.72 1.03
N ASP A 7 4.41 8.52 0.26
CA ASP A 7 2.98 8.40 0.08
C ASP A 7 2.70 7.90 -1.33
N ILE A 8 1.92 6.82 -1.45
CA ILE A 8 1.51 6.26 -2.74
C ILE A 8 -0.01 6.10 -2.78
N THR A 9 -0.60 6.36 -3.95
CA THR A 9 -2.01 6.06 -4.20
C THR A 9 -2.13 4.68 -4.82
N VAL A 10 -2.96 3.83 -4.23
CA VAL A 10 -3.15 2.44 -4.67
C VAL A 10 -4.64 2.08 -4.76
N GLN A 11 -4.96 1.10 -5.59
CA GLN A 11 -6.27 0.46 -5.62
C GLN A 11 -6.35 -0.58 -4.49
N VAL A 12 -7.45 -0.57 -3.72
CA VAL A 12 -7.70 -1.55 -2.66
C VAL A 12 -8.53 -2.71 -3.22
N HIS A 13 -8.06 -3.93 -3.02
CA HIS A 13 -8.71 -5.16 -3.47
C HIS A 13 -9.30 -6.00 -2.34
N ALA A 14 -8.68 -5.96 -1.16
CA ALA A 14 -9.16 -6.65 0.03
C ALA A 14 -8.53 -6.05 1.31
N ARG A 15 -9.18 -6.31 2.45
CA ARG A 15 -8.66 -5.93 3.76
C ARG A 15 -8.97 -7.02 4.78
N THR A 16 -8.03 -7.24 5.68
CA THR A 16 -8.15 -8.09 6.87
C THR A 16 -7.86 -7.25 8.12
N ASP A 17 -7.99 -7.85 9.30
CA ASP A 17 -7.68 -7.19 10.57
C ASP A 17 -6.20 -6.77 10.69
N ARG A 18 -5.30 -7.37 9.90
CA ARG A 18 -3.85 -7.17 10.02
C ARG A 18 -3.14 -6.71 8.74
N ALA A 19 -3.80 -6.78 7.59
CA ALA A 19 -3.20 -6.47 6.30
C ALA A 19 -4.21 -5.93 5.28
N ILE A 20 -3.71 -5.18 4.30
CA ILE A 20 -4.47 -4.66 3.17
C ILE A 20 -3.84 -5.15 1.86
N LEU A 21 -4.67 -5.60 0.92
CA LEU A 21 -4.25 -6.05 -0.41
C LEU A 21 -4.46 -4.91 -1.40
N VAL A 22 -3.38 -4.45 -2.03
CA VAL A 22 -3.38 -3.26 -2.87
C VAL A 22 -2.58 -3.45 -4.15
N SER A 23 -2.88 -2.68 -5.21
CA SER A 23 -2.10 -2.62 -6.45
C SER A 23 -1.90 -1.17 -6.88
N ASP A 24 -0.77 -0.86 -7.50
CA ASP A 24 -0.47 0.45 -8.12
C ASP A 24 -1.09 0.61 -9.52
N ASP A 25 -1.30 -0.49 -10.25
CA ASP A 25 -1.85 -0.51 -11.61
C ASP A 25 -3.36 -0.76 -11.70
N GLY A 26 -3.98 -1.08 -10.56
CA GLY A 26 -5.41 -1.42 -10.47
C GLY A 26 -5.75 -2.88 -10.76
N GLU A 27 -4.77 -3.72 -11.13
CA GLU A 27 -4.98 -5.14 -11.44
C GLU A 27 -4.79 -6.00 -10.19
N LYS A 28 -5.82 -6.78 -9.85
CA LYS A 28 -5.80 -7.64 -8.66
C LYS A 28 -4.75 -8.75 -8.76
N ALA A 29 -4.45 -9.23 -9.97
CA ALA A 29 -3.42 -10.25 -10.18
C ALA A 29 -2.01 -9.79 -9.76
N ASN A 30 -1.75 -8.48 -9.77
CA ASN A 30 -0.48 -7.87 -9.38
C ASN A 30 -0.50 -7.33 -7.94
N ALA A 31 -1.60 -7.52 -7.22
CA ALA A 31 -1.78 -6.93 -5.90
C ALA A 31 -0.89 -7.57 -4.83
N VAL A 32 -0.41 -6.73 -3.91
CA VAL A 32 0.50 -7.08 -2.81
C VAL A 32 -0.13 -6.82 -1.45
N TRP A 33 0.20 -7.67 -0.48
CA TRP A 33 -0.23 -7.49 0.90
C TRP A 33 0.72 -6.58 1.66
N LEU A 34 0.17 -5.51 2.24
CA LEU A 34 0.85 -4.62 3.16
C LEU A 34 0.35 -4.86 4.59
N PRO A 35 1.25 -5.10 5.56
CA PRO A 35 0.85 -5.26 6.96
C PRO A 35 0.47 -3.89 7.56
N LEU A 36 -0.72 -3.81 8.16
CA LEU A 36 -1.27 -2.57 8.75
C LEU A 36 -0.41 -2.04 9.92
N SER A 37 0.47 -2.87 10.49
CA SER A 37 1.42 -2.44 11.54
C SER A 37 2.63 -1.67 11.01
N GLN A 38 2.83 -1.62 9.69
CA GLN A 38 3.99 -0.98 9.05
C GLN A 38 3.62 0.16 8.10
N VAL A 39 2.32 0.42 7.91
CA VAL A 39 1.81 1.42 6.98
C VAL A 39 0.67 2.21 7.61
N GLU A 40 0.52 3.46 7.22
CA GLU A 40 -0.68 4.24 7.49
C GLU A 40 -1.58 4.21 6.25
N VAL A 41 -2.89 4.13 6.45
CA VAL A 41 -3.87 3.94 5.36
C VAL A 41 -4.97 4.98 5.47
N GLU A 42 -5.05 5.87 4.48
CA GLU A 42 -6.17 6.78 4.32
C GLU A 42 -7.05 6.34 3.14
N MET A 43 -8.23 5.80 3.45
CA MET A 43 -9.18 5.36 2.42
C MET A 43 -9.76 6.56 1.68
N LYS A 44 -9.77 6.51 0.34
CA LYS A 44 -10.37 7.54 -0.51
C LYS A 44 -11.64 6.99 -1.21
N PRO A 45 -12.54 7.86 -1.69
CA PRO A 45 -13.67 7.43 -2.52
C PRO A 45 -13.20 6.68 -3.77
N GLY A 46 -14.01 5.74 -4.26
CA GLY A 46 -13.68 4.97 -5.47
C GLY A 46 -12.84 3.71 -5.25
N GLY A 47 -12.62 3.31 -3.99
CA GLY A 47 -11.92 2.06 -3.68
C GLY A 47 -10.40 2.17 -3.72
N THR A 48 -9.86 3.39 -3.75
CA THR A 48 -8.43 3.65 -3.61
C THR A 48 -8.07 4.01 -2.17
N ALA A 49 -6.78 3.97 -1.86
CA ALA A 49 -6.23 4.45 -0.60
C ALA A 49 -4.92 5.18 -0.85
N GLU A 50 -4.64 6.17 -0.01
CA GLU A 50 -3.31 6.76 0.13
C GLU A 50 -2.59 5.98 1.24
N ILE A 51 -1.46 5.39 0.89
CA ILE A 51 -0.64 4.57 1.77
C ILE A 51 0.66 5.30 2.06
N THR A 52 0.90 5.56 3.33
CA THR A 52 2.17 6.09 3.83
C THR A 52 3.00 4.93 4.34
N LEU A 53 4.16 4.67 3.72
CA LEU A 53 5.03 3.54 4.04
C LEU A 53 6.52 3.85 3.86
N PRO A 54 7.44 3.14 4.53
CA PRO A 54 8.87 3.27 4.27
C PRO A 54 9.21 2.95 2.81
N GLU A 55 10.08 3.75 2.18
CA GLU A 55 10.49 3.58 0.78
C GLU A 55 11.03 2.16 0.50
N TRP A 56 11.84 1.61 1.41
CA TRP A 56 12.38 0.25 1.28
C TRP A 56 11.29 -0.82 1.19
N LEU A 57 10.15 -0.63 1.88
CA LEU A 57 9.02 -1.55 1.84
C LEU A 57 8.26 -1.42 0.52
N ALA A 58 8.13 -0.20 0.00
CA ALA A 58 7.54 0.04 -1.30
C ALA A 58 8.37 -0.64 -2.42
N LEU A 59 9.70 -0.51 -2.39
CA LEU A 59 10.61 -1.19 -3.32
C LEU A 59 10.54 -2.71 -3.19
N ASP A 60 10.58 -3.25 -1.96
CA ASP A 60 10.48 -4.70 -1.71
C ASP A 60 9.17 -5.30 -2.23
N LYS A 61 8.09 -4.51 -2.21
CA LYS A 61 6.76 -4.91 -2.69
C LYS A 61 6.51 -4.56 -4.16
N GLY A 62 7.45 -3.88 -4.83
CA GLY A 62 7.30 -3.46 -6.23
C GLY A 62 6.18 -2.46 -6.45
N LEU A 63 5.95 -1.55 -5.50
CA LEU A 63 4.95 -0.47 -5.59
C LEU A 63 5.53 0.83 -6.15
N ILE A 64 6.84 0.88 -6.37
CA ILE A 64 7.61 1.92 -7.06
C ILE A 64 8.78 1.31 -7.83
#